data_AF-A0A1D8U052-F1
#
_entry.id   AF-A0A1D8U052-F1
#
_cell.length_a   1.000
_cell.length_b   1.000
_cell.length_c   1.000
_cell.angle_alpha   90.00
_cell.angle_beta   90.00
_cell.angle_gamma   90.00
#
_symmetry.space_group_name_H-M   'P 1'
#
loop_
_entity.id
_entity.type
_entity.pdbx_description
1 polymer ?
#
loop_
_entity_poly.entity_id
_entity_poly.type
_entity_poly.pdbx_seq_one_letter_code
_entity_poly.pdbx_strand_id
1 'polypeptide(L)'
;MLKSQFPYIELRSRELASRAVRAIKDWNYNHPEHKWCITNKLISELTGVTPKAIAKVVEGMGIEDYNAMQGLTPVVNRSRKAAVGSISDVVSIADMLGVD
;
A
#
# COMPACT_ATOMS: atom_id res chain seq x y z
N MET A 1 32.32 -11.47 -11.30
CA MET A 1 31.24 -12.25 -10.67
C MET A 1 30.14 -11.30 -10.20
N LEU A 2 29.02 -11.21 -10.91
CA LEU A 2 27.83 -10.46 -10.47
C LEU A 2 27.04 -11.35 -9.47
N LYS A 3 27.52 -11.45 -8.23
CA LYS A 3 26.76 -12.11 -7.17
C LYS A 3 25.66 -11.15 -6.70
N SER A 4 24.41 -11.54 -6.94
CA SER A 4 23.27 -11.26 -6.05
C SER A 4 22.74 -9.82 -5.98
N GLN A 5 22.30 -9.21 -7.09
CA GLN A 5 21.37 -8.06 -7.01
C GLN A 5 19.90 -8.48 -6.80
N PHE A 6 19.53 -9.67 -7.27
CA PHE A 6 18.16 -10.17 -7.24
C PHE A 6 17.52 -10.30 -5.84
N PRO A 7 18.16 -10.93 -4.83
CA PRO A 7 17.52 -11.08 -3.52
C PRO A 7 17.41 -9.75 -2.77
N TYR A 8 18.29 -8.78 -3.04
CA TYR A 8 18.23 -7.46 -2.40
C TYR A 8 17.04 -6.64 -2.90
N ILE A 9 16.73 -6.68 -4.19
CA ILE A 9 15.57 -5.96 -4.76
C ILE A 9 14.27 -6.55 -4.21
N GLU A 10 14.19 -7.87 -4.07
CA GLU A 10 13.02 -8.55 -3.53
C GLU A 10 12.83 -8.27 -2.03
N LEU A 11 13.90 -8.35 -1.24
CA LEU A 11 13.88 -8.00 0.19
C LEU A 11 13.48 -6.54 0.41
N ARG A 12 14.07 -5.61 -0.36
CA ARG A 12 13.74 -4.18 -0.29
C ARG A 12 12.29 -3.92 -0.71
N SER A 13 11.82 -4.58 -1.76
CA SER A 13 10.42 -4.45 -2.22
C SER A 13 9.44 -4.97 -1.17
N ARG A 14 9.77 -6.08 -0.50
CA ARG A 14 8.95 -6.65 0.58
C ARG A 14 8.89 -5.75 1.80
N GLU A 15 10.00 -5.16 2.19
CA GLU A 15 10.06 -4.20 3.29
C GLU A 15 9.22 -2.95 2.99
N LEU A 16 9.40 -2.35 1.81
CA LEU A 16 8.62 -1.19 1.38
C LEU A 16 7.12 -1.50 1.31
N ALA A 17 6.75 -2.65 0.76
CA ALA A 17 5.37 -3.10 0.71
C ALA A 17 4.78 -3.30 2.12
N SER A 18 5.54 -3.88 3.06
CA SER A 18 5.11 -4.05 4.45
C SER A 18 4.88 -2.70 5.15
N ARG A 19 5.78 -1.74 4.96
CA ARG A 19 5.62 -0.38 5.50
C ARG A 19 4.41 0.33 4.91
N ALA A 20 4.20 0.22 3.60
CA ALA A 20 3.03 0.81 2.94
C ALA A 20 1.71 0.18 3.44
N VAL A 21 1.65 -1.15 3.57
CA VAL A 21 0.48 -1.84 4.13
C VAL A 21 0.18 -1.37 5.55
N ARG A 22 1.22 -1.23 6.39
CA ARG A 22 1.07 -0.71 7.75
C ARG A 22 0.57 0.73 7.75
N ALA A 23 1.16 1.62 6.96
CA ALA A 23 0.75 3.01 6.87
C ALA A 23 -0.73 3.16 6.45
N ILE A 24 -1.20 2.34 5.51
CA ILE A 24 -2.62 2.34 5.12
C ILE A 24 -3.52 1.83 6.26
N LYS A 25 -3.10 0.78 6.98
CA LYS A 25 -3.86 0.28 8.14
C LYS A 25 -3.95 1.32 9.26
N ASP A 26 -2.84 2.01 9.53
CA ASP A 26 -2.77 3.07 10.53
C ASP A 26 -3.64 4.28 10.11
N TRP A 27 -3.61 4.67 8.83
CA TRP A 27 -4.51 5.69 8.28
C TRP A 27 -5.98 5.32 8.46
N ASN A 28 -6.37 4.09 8.07
CA ASN A 28 -7.75 3.60 8.17
C ASN A 28 -8.24 3.50 9.62
N TYR A 29 -7.33 3.29 10.57
CA TYR A 29 -7.62 3.30 11.98
C TYR A 29 -7.88 4.72 12.49
N ASN A 30 -7.03 5.67 12.10
CA ASN A 30 -7.13 7.07 12.52
C ASN A 30 -8.25 7.86 11.80
N HIS A 31 -8.65 7.44 10.60
CA HIS A 31 -9.68 8.09 9.78
C HIS A 31 -10.78 7.09 9.39
N PRO A 32 -11.64 6.67 10.34
CA PRO A 32 -12.66 5.65 10.10
C PRO A 32 -13.68 6.01 9.01
N GLU A 33 -13.85 7.30 8.73
CA GLU A 33 -14.69 7.88 7.68
C GLU A 33 -14.02 7.87 6.28
N HIS A 34 -12.69 7.73 6.22
CA HIS A 34 -11.87 7.84 5.00
C HIS A 34 -10.94 6.64 4.80
N LYS A 35 -11.50 5.44 4.95
CA LYS A 35 -10.75 4.19 4.75
C LYS A 35 -10.43 3.91 3.28
N TRP A 36 -9.23 3.41 3.04
CA TRP A 36 -8.76 2.92 1.76
C TRP A 36 -8.62 1.40 1.75
N CYS A 37 -9.25 0.76 0.75
CA CYS A 37 -8.95 -0.61 0.36
C CYS A 37 -7.48 -0.72 -0.05
N ILE A 38 -6.75 -1.64 0.57
CA ILE A 38 -5.35 -1.91 0.27
C ILE A 38 -5.29 -2.68 -1.06
N THR A 39 -4.57 -2.14 -2.05
CA THR A 39 -4.42 -2.76 -3.39
C THR A 39 -2.97 -2.72 -3.86
N ASN A 40 -2.59 -3.61 -4.78
CA ASN A 40 -1.25 -3.59 -5.37
C ASN A 40 -0.93 -2.25 -6.06
N LYS A 41 -1.95 -1.59 -6.62
CA LYS A 41 -1.81 -0.26 -7.24
C LYS A 41 -1.46 0.79 -6.18
N LEU A 42 -2.22 0.85 -5.10
CA LEU A 42 -1.98 1.78 -3.99
C LEU A 42 -0.59 1.57 -3.36
N ILE A 43 -0.21 0.30 -3.11
CA ILE A 43 1.12 -0.02 -2.59
C ILE A 43 2.21 0.39 -3.59
N SER A 44 2.00 0.16 -4.90
CA SER A 44 2.92 0.58 -5.95
C SER A 44 3.11 2.10 -5.99
N GLU A 45 2.03 2.88 -5.85
CA GLU A 45 2.07 4.34 -5.79
C GLU A 45 2.84 4.86 -4.57
N LEU A 46 2.62 4.26 -3.40
CA LEU A 46 3.33 4.64 -2.17
C LEU A 46 4.81 4.27 -2.18
N THR A 47 5.18 3.16 -2.82
CA THR A 47 6.54 2.61 -2.73
C THR A 47 7.42 2.92 -3.94
N GLY A 48 6.83 3.35 -5.06
CA GLY A 48 7.51 3.46 -6.35
C GLY A 48 7.90 2.11 -6.97
N VAL A 49 7.54 0.98 -6.33
CA VAL A 49 7.84 -0.37 -6.82
C VAL A 49 6.79 -0.79 -7.83
N THR A 50 7.20 -1.48 -8.90
CA THR A 50 6.25 -1.89 -9.95
C THR A 50 5.16 -2.82 -9.43
N PRO A 51 3.91 -2.75 -9.94
CA PRO A 51 2.82 -3.60 -9.46
C PRO A 51 3.11 -5.11 -9.56
N LYS A 52 3.90 -5.52 -10.56
CA LYS A 52 4.32 -6.91 -10.76
C LYS A 52 5.28 -7.39 -9.66
N ALA A 53 6.18 -6.53 -9.18
CA ALA A 53 7.06 -6.85 -8.07
C ALA A 53 6.28 -6.85 -6.74
N ILE A 54 5.36 -5.90 -6.54
CA ILE A 54 4.46 -5.86 -5.39
C ILE A 54 3.64 -7.15 -5.27
N ALA A 55 2.99 -7.59 -6.35
CA ALA A 55 2.14 -8.78 -6.33
C ALA A 55 2.85 -10.04 -5.79
N LYS A 56 4.17 -10.17 -6.04
CA LYS A 56 4.97 -11.29 -5.53
C LYS A 56 5.31 -11.16 -4.05
N VAL A 57 5.52 -9.95 -3.55
CA VAL A 57 6.01 -9.74 -2.19
C VAL A 57 4.89 -9.52 -1.17
N VAL A 58 3.67 -9.16 -1.62
CA VAL A 58 2.52 -8.94 -0.73
C VAL A 58 1.76 -10.22 -0.38
N GLU A 59 2.09 -11.33 -1.03
CA GLU A 59 1.54 -12.64 -0.69
C GLU A 59 1.82 -12.97 0.79
N GLY A 60 0.78 -13.34 1.53
CA GLY A 60 0.87 -13.62 2.96
C GLY A 60 0.84 -12.39 3.90
N MET A 61 0.62 -11.17 3.41
CA MET A 61 0.48 -9.96 4.26
C MET A 61 -0.92 -9.77 4.86
N GLY A 62 -1.85 -10.72 4.65
CA GLY A 62 -3.22 -10.67 5.19
C GLY A 62 -4.04 -9.48 4.66
N ILE A 63 -3.76 -9.02 3.44
CA ILE A 63 -4.43 -7.88 2.82
C ILE A 63 -5.90 -8.20 2.51
N GLU A 64 -6.16 -9.40 1.97
CA GLU A 64 -7.51 -9.84 1.61
C GLU A 64 -8.42 -9.93 2.83
N ASP A 65 -7.96 -10.62 3.90
CA ASP A 65 -8.68 -10.74 5.16
C ASP A 65 -8.95 -9.38 5.80
N TYR A 66 -7.94 -8.49 5.81
CA TYR A 66 -8.10 -7.14 6.34
C TYR A 66 -9.15 -6.34 5.56
N ASN A 67 -9.08 -6.34 4.23
CA ASN A 67 -10.04 -5.62 3.39
C ASN A 67 -11.46 -6.16 3.61
N ALA A 68 -11.63 -7.49 3.66
CA ALA A 68 -12.91 -8.12 3.94
C ALA A 68 -13.47 -7.74 5.31
N MET A 69 -12.64 -7.78 6.37
CA MET A 69 -13.01 -7.40 7.73
C MET A 69 -13.45 -5.92 7.83
N GLN A 70 -12.83 -5.05 7.02
CA GLN A 70 -13.18 -3.63 6.97
C GLN A 70 -14.35 -3.31 6.02
N GLY A 71 -14.91 -4.31 5.32
CA GLY A 71 -15.94 -4.12 4.30
C GLY A 71 -15.45 -3.29 3.11
N LEU A 72 -14.16 -3.33 2.81
CA LEU A 72 -13.51 -2.56 1.76
C LEU A 72 -13.39 -3.40 0.50
N THR A 73 -13.82 -2.84 -0.63
CA THR A 73 -13.56 -3.43 -1.94
C THR A 73 -12.93 -2.37 -2.85
N PRO A 74 -12.13 -2.76 -3.86
CA PRO A 74 -11.54 -1.81 -4.80
C PRO A 74 -12.59 -0.94 -5.51
N VAL A 75 -13.79 -1.47 -5.72
CA VAL A 75 -14.93 -0.75 -6.32
C VAL A 75 -15.53 0.25 -5.33
N VAL A 76 -15.64 -0.12 -4.05
CA VAL A 76 -16.17 0.76 -2.98
C VAL A 76 -15.24 1.93 -2.67
N ASN A 77 -13.92 1.79 -2.90
CA ASN A 77 -13.01 2.93 -2.80
C ASN A 77 -13.51 4.07 -3.68
N ARG A 78 -13.71 3.84 -4.99
CA ARG A 78 -14.12 4.87 -5.97
C ARG A 78 -15.40 5.62 -5.62
N SER A 79 -16.31 5.03 -4.85
CA SER A 79 -17.61 5.61 -4.51
C SER A 79 -17.63 6.31 -3.15
N ARG A 80 -16.61 6.15 -2.29
CA ARG A 80 -16.46 6.96 -1.07
C ARG A 80 -15.67 8.23 -1.44
N LYS A 81 -16.08 9.39 -0.92
CA LYS A 81 -15.45 10.71 -1.17
C LYS A 81 -13.91 10.73 -1.01
N ALA A 82 -13.33 9.77 -0.30
CA ALA A 82 -11.88 9.57 -0.15
C ALA A 82 -11.15 9.00 -1.39
N ALA A 83 -11.85 8.68 -2.50
CA ALA A 83 -11.21 8.19 -3.73
C ALA A 83 -11.30 9.11 -4.94
N VAL A 84 -11.73 10.36 -4.72
CA VAL A 84 -11.68 11.39 -5.77
C VAL A 84 -10.43 12.24 -5.52
N GLY A 85 -9.28 11.62 -5.76
CA GLY A 85 -7.97 12.28 -5.66
C GLY A 85 -6.86 11.25 -5.83
N SER A 86 -5.82 11.61 -6.58
CA SER A 86 -4.55 10.89 -6.48
C SER A 86 -4.10 10.96 -5.01
N ILE A 87 -3.44 9.93 -4.48
CA ILE A 87 -3.02 9.96 -3.07
C ILE A 87 -2.14 11.19 -2.76
N SER A 88 -1.41 11.65 -3.79
CA SER A 88 -0.64 12.90 -3.82
C SER A 88 -1.44 14.18 -3.58
N ASP A 89 -2.75 14.14 -3.80
CA ASP A 89 -3.64 15.31 -3.70
C ASP A 89 -4.23 15.44 -2.29
N VAL A 90 -4.09 14.39 -1.46
CA VAL A 90 -4.73 14.29 -0.13
C VAL A 90 -3.70 14.14 0.99
N VAL A 91 -2.58 13.44 0.73
CA VAL A 91 -1.55 13.18 1.74
C VAL A 91 -0.16 13.27 1.12
N SER A 92 0.76 13.95 1.81
CA SER A 92 2.17 13.87 1.48
C SER A 92 2.66 12.44 1.69
N ILE A 93 3.17 11.82 0.62
CA ILE A 93 3.72 10.46 0.67
C ILE A 93 4.93 10.39 1.64
N ALA A 94 5.67 11.49 1.78
CA ALA A 94 6.78 11.63 2.73
C ALA A 94 6.30 11.49 4.19
N ASP A 95 5.22 12.19 4.55
CA ASP A 95 4.64 12.15 5.89
C ASP A 95 4.10 10.76 6.25
N MET A 96 3.54 10.04 5.27
CA MET A 96 3.03 8.68 5.47
C MET A 96 4.11 7.64 5.70
N LEU A 97 5.28 7.85 5.10
CA LEU A 97 6.40 6.92 5.19
C LEU A 97 7.39 7.30 6.29
N GLY A 98 7.19 8.46 6.95
CA GLY A 98 8.08 8.97 7.99
C GLY A 98 9.49 9.23 7.48
N VAL A 99 9.61 9.74 6.25
CA VAL A 99 10.89 10.09 5.61
C VAL A 99 10.87 11.58 5.30
N ASP A 100 11.84 12.31 5.85
CA ASP A 100 12.15 13.71 5.48
C ASP A 100 12.61 13.82 4.02
#